data_AF-A0A3G8LRU1-F1
#
_entry.id   AF-A0A3G8LRU1-F1
#
_cell.length_a   1.000
_cell.length_b   1.000
_cell.length_c   1.000
_cell.angle_alpha   90.00
_cell.angle_beta   90.00
_cell.angle_gamma   90.00
#
_symmetry.space_group_name_H-M   'P 1'
#
loop_
_entity.id
_entity.type
_entity.pdbx_description
1 polymer ?
#
loop_
_entity_poly.entity_id
_entity_poly.type
_entity_poly.pdbx_seq_one_letter_code
_entity_poly.pdbx_strand_id
1 'polypeptide(L)'
;MPSWFSNVQLGFDMATSLTIVGAAVTWIIREKKQAEAEKVRGINQQVRSTSLKKVQDVLFEMEDKFSVLINETQTYENMIDNRVRKINDQLDFSRLNLAIKRDDQFLMKAIDRLQAIREELGQFYELIQVRRYSLIPLLDAIEEGDKYIGVFQQNIDEVGDAYNQVTSGNVSLLKELEAVISLLNKQFGDELIDVSDEVKKEIFQKISTDENFMQPIQSIIYDEDYFYWVQRFVPAGKEEDYLEKVVRPSKIEDKELCSEVMIHFILALIGKNHELISQVLRTASDSVMKARIECKDILISLSAISHKLVMDNNGETLEKVIAKYESEEYFGRNVTIR
;
A
#
# COMPACT_ATOMS: atom_id res chain seq x y z
N MET A 1 77.35 56.81 -42.43
CA MET A 1 76.82 55.61 -43.11
C MET A 1 77.22 54.40 -42.29
N PRO A 2 76.34 53.42 -42.09
CA PRO A 2 75.31 53.44 -41.06
C PRO A 2 75.48 52.31 -40.04
N SER A 3 75.04 52.59 -38.80
CA SER A 3 74.54 51.59 -37.86
C SER A 3 73.43 50.76 -38.51
N TRP A 4 73.30 49.46 -38.21
CA TRP A 4 72.02 48.80 -37.89
C TRP A 4 72.20 47.29 -37.59
N PHE A 5 71.78 46.93 -36.38
CA PHE A 5 71.34 45.61 -35.89
C PHE A 5 72.31 44.42 -35.81
N SER A 6 73.04 44.33 -34.70
CA SER A 6 73.45 43.04 -34.10
C SER A 6 72.63 42.71 -32.84
N ASN A 7 71.30 42.94 -32.91
CA ASN A 7 70.32 42.49 -31.91
C ASN A 7 69.35 41.50 -32.57
N VAL A 8 69.89 40.51 -33.26
CA VAL A 8 69.09 39.45 -33.86
C VAL A 8 69.50 38.13 -33.19
N GLN A 9 68.49 37.48 -32.59
CA GLN A 9 68.47 36.04 -32.29
C GLN A 9 68.95 35.50 -30.93
N LEU A 10 68.80 36.25 -29.83
CA LEU A 10 68.73 35.65 -28.48
C LEU A 10 67.30 35.59 -27.90
N GLY A 11 66.34 36.27 -28.54
CA GLY A 11 64.93 36.31 -28.09
C GLY A 11 64.02 35.21 -28.67
N PHE A 12 64.43 34.52 -29.73
CA PHE A 12 63.58 33.52 -30.41
C PHE A 12 63.70 32.12 -29.78
N ASP A 13 64.85 31.80 -29.16
CA ASP A 13 65.08 30.47 -28.59
C ASP A 13 64.57 30.36 -27.13
N MET A 14 64.67 31.43 -26.34
CA MET A 14 64.14 31.44 -24.97
C MET A 14 62.60 31.46 -24.90
N ALA A 15 61.92 32.24 -25.76
CA ALA A 15 60.46 32.31 -25.78
C ALA A 15 59.83 31.00 -26.25
N THR A 16 60.42 30.36 -27.27
CA THR A 16 59.98 29.05 -27.76
C THR A 16 60.26 27.96 -26.72
N SER A 17 61.43 28.00 -26.05
CA SER A 17 61.78 27.09 -24.96
C SER A 17 60.84 27.25 -23.75
N LEU A 18 60.52 28.48 -23.34
CA LEU A 18 59.54 28.76 -22.29
C LEU A 18 58.13 28.30 -22.68
N THR A 19 57.77 28.39 -23.96
CA THR A 19 56.49 27.91 -24.48
C THR A 19 56.44 26.38 -24.47
N ILE A 20 57.52 25.69 -24.83
CA ILE A 20 57.63 24.22 -24.77
C ILE A 20 57.54 23.74 -23.32
N VAL A 21 58.25 24.39 -22.39
CA VAL A 21 58.19 24.07 -20.96
C VAL A 21 56.80 24.38 -20.38
N GLY A 22 56.21 25.52 -20.72
CA GLY A 22 54.86 25.89 -20.30
C GLY A 22 53.77 24.96 -20.84
N ALA A 23 53.91 24.52 -22.10
CA ALA A 23 53.03 23.53 -22.72
C ALA A 23 53.17 22.16 -22.06
N ALA A 24 54.40 21.73 -21.74
CA ALA A 24 54.67 20.48 -21.03
C ALA A 24 54.07 20.48 -19.62
N VAL A 25 54.22 21.57 -18.86
CA VAL A 25 53.62 21.72 -17.52
C VAL A 25 52.09 21.74 -17.59
N THR A 26 51.52 22.46 -18.56
CA THR A 26 50.05 22.50 -18.75
C THR A 26 49.50 21.13 -19.15
N TRP A 27 50.23 20.39 -19.98
CA TRP A 27 49.87 19.03 -20.38
C TRP A 27 49.89 18.08 -19.18
N ILE A 28 50.94 18.09 -18.35
CA ILE A 28 51.03 17.27 -17.12
C ILE A 28 49.89 17.60 -16.14
N ILE A 29 49.53 18.88 -15.98
CA ILE A 29 48.41 19.28 -15.11
C ILE A 29 47.08 18.80 -15.69
N ARG A 30 46.88 18.91 -17.01
CA ARG A 30 45.67 18.41 -17.67
C ARG A 30 45.59 16.89 -17.62
N GLU A 31 46.69 16.20 -17.82
CA GLU A 31 46.80 14.73 -17.76
C GLU A 31 46.53 14.23 -16.34
N LYS A 32 47.08 14.88 -15.29
CA LYS A 32 46.73 14.57 -13.90
C LYS A 32 45.25 14.80 -13.60
N LYS A 33 44.69 15.94 -14.02
CA LYS A 33 43.25 16.21 -13.84
C LYS A 33 42.37 15.23 -14.61
N GLN A 34 42.79 14.82 -15.81
CA GLN A 34 42.10 13.80 -16.60
C GLN A 34 42.21 12.42 -15.95
N ALA A 35 43.38 12.02 -15.46
CA ALA A 35 43.59 10.76 -14.76
C ALA A 35 42.82 10.69 -13.43
N GLU A 36 42.78 11.79 -12.67
CA GLU A 36 41.94 11.90 -11.47
C GLU A 36 40.45 11.83 -11.84
N ALA A 37 40.01 12.54 -12.88
CA ALA A 37 38.64 12.48 -13.37
C ALA A 37 38.26 11.09 -13.89
N GLU A 38 39.16 10.37 -14.55
CA GLU A 38 38.99 8.99 -15.03
C GLU A 38 38.95 8.00 -13.86
N LYS A 39 39.79 8.19 -12.84
CA LYS A 39 39.76 7.38 -11.61
C LYS A 39 38.44 7.57 -10.86
N VAL A 40 37.99 8.82 -10.70
CA VAL A 40 36.69 9.14 -10.10
C VAL A 40 35.56 8.56 -10.95
N ARG A 41 35.62 8.69 -12.28
CA ARG A 41 34.66 8.03 -13.20
C ARG A 41 34.63 6.52 -13.04
N GLY A 42 35.79 5.87 -12.94
CA GLY A 42 35.90 4.42 -12.75
C GLY A 42 35.32 3.96 -11.41
N ILE A 43 35.59 4.69 -10.33
CA ILE A 43 35.00 4.44 -9.01
C ILE A 43 33.48 4.62 -9.06
N ASN A 44 32.99 5.71 -9.67
CA ASN A 44 31.56 5.96 -9.82
C ASN A 44 30.87 4.87 -10.66
N GLN A 45 31.51 4.38 -11.72
CA GLN A 45 31.01 3.26 -12.52
C GLN A 45 30.98 1.95 -11.73
N GLN A 46 31.97 1.68 -10.89
CA GLN A 46 32.02 0.48 -10.04
C GLN A 46 30.96 0.53 -8.93
N VAL A 47 30.79 1.68 -8.27
CA VAL A 47 29.74 1.89 -7.26
C VAL A 47 28.36 1.73 -7.89
N ARG A 48 28.15 2.29 -9.09
CA ARG A 48 26.89 2.16 -9.82
C ARG A 48 26.59 0.73 -10.24
N SER A 49 27.58 0.00 -10.77
CA SER A 49 27.42 -1.41 -11.12
C SER A 49 27.08 -2.27 -9.91
N THR A 50 27.76 -2.02 -8.77
CA THR A 50 27.46 -2.70 -7.50
C THR A 50 26.04 -2.39 -7.00
N SER A 51 25.65 -1.11 -7.09
CA SER A 51 24.32 -0.64 -6.69
C SER A 51 23.22 -1.23 -7.58
N LEU A 52 23.43 -1.25 -8.89
CA LEU A 52 22.53 -1.87 -9.86
C LEU A 52 22.31 -3.34 -9.54
N LYS A 53 23.38 -4.10 -9.33
CA LYS A 53 23.28 -5.51 -8.96
C LYS A 53 22.48 -5.69 -7.69
N LYS A 54 22.73 -4.89 -6.65
CA LYS A 54 22.00 -5.00 -5.39
C LYS A 54 20.52 -4.62 -5.52
N VAL A 55 20.21 -3.57 -6.28
CA VAL A 55 18.83 -3.16 -6.57
C VAL A 55 18.10 -4.27 -7.34
N GLN A 56 18.75 -4.89 -8.32
CA GLN A 56 18.19 -6.02 -9.07
C GLN A 56 17.99 -7.26 -8.18
N ASP A 57 18.97 -7.60 -7.35
CA ASP A 57 18.84 -8.71 -6.40
C ASP A 57 17.64 -8.50 -5.46
N VAL A 58 17.47 -7.29 -4.93
CA VAL A 58 16.28 -6.97 -4.10
C VAL A 58 15.00 -7.01 -4.91
N LEU A 59 15.00 -6.45 -6.13
CA LEU A 59 13.83 -6.51 -7.01
C LEU A 59 13.36 -7.96 -7.23
N PHE A 60 14.28 -8.89 -7.55
CA PHE A 60 13.94 -10.30 -7.74
C PHE A 60 13.37 -10.95 -6.47
N GLU A 61 13.95 -10.68 -5.30
CA GLU A 61 13.41 -11.20 -4.04
C GLU A 61 12.00 -10.66 -3.74
N MET A 62 11.75 -9.39 -4.07
CA MET A 62 10.44 -8.77 -3.89
C MET A 62 9.42 -9.28 -4.92
N GLU A 63 9.84 -9.55 -6.16
CA GLU A 63 9.01 -10.17 -7.20
C GLU A 63 8.55 -11.57 -6.79
N ASP A 64 9.42 -12.38 -6.21
CA ASP A 64 9.08 -13.71 -5.70
C ASP A 64 7.99 -13.63 -4.61
N LYS A 65 8.15 -12.70 -3.65
CA LYS A 65 7.13 -12.47 -2.61
C LYS A 65 5.84 -11.91 -3.16
N PHE A 66 5.93 -10.99 -4.11
CA PHE A 66 4.76 -10.41 -4.77
C PHE A 66 3.96 -11.45 -5.56
N SER A 67 4.63 -12.39 -6.22
CA SER A 67 3.99 -13.48 -6.96
C SER A 67 3.11 -14.35 -6.07
N VAL A 68 3.61 -14.72 -4.87
CA VAL A 68 2.83 -15.46 -3.87
C VAL A 68 1.64 -14.63 -3.38
N LEU A 69 1.86 -13.35 -3.08
CA LEU A 69 0.81 -12.44 -2.65
C LEU A 69 -0.29 -12.27 -3.70
N ILE A 70 0.05 -12.16 -4.99
CA ILE A 70 -0.93 -12.08 -6.09
C ILE A 70 -1.88 -13.27 -6.04
N ASN A 71 -1.34 -14.49 -5.91
CA ASN A 71 -2.16 -15.70 -5.92
C ASN A 71 -3.17 -15.73 -4.76
N GLU A 72 -2.74 -15.37 -3.55
CA GLU A 72 -3.61 -15.34 -2.39
C GLU A 72 -4.67 -14.23 -2.48
N THR A 73 -4.24 -13.02 -2.87
CA THR A 73 -5.15 -11.87 -3.02
C THR A 73 -6.17 -12.08 -4.12
N GLN A 74 -5.78 -12.57 -5.30
CA GLN A 74 -6.71 -12.88 -6.39
C GLN A 74 -7.70 -13.97 -6.00
N THR A 75 -7.26 -15.00 -5.27
CA THR A 75 -8.16 -16.07 -4.80
C THR A 75 -9.24 -15.51 -3.88
N TYR A 76 -8.85 -14.64 -2.95
CA TYR A 76 -9.79 -13.95 -2.05
C TYR A 76 -10.72 -13.00 -2.81
N GLU A 77 -10.18 -12.11 -3.64
CA GLU A 77 -10.96 -11.16 -4.45
C GLU A 77 -11.94 -11.89 -5.36
N ASN A 78 -11.52 -12.96 -6.04
CA ASN A 78 -12.40 -13.76 -6.90
C ASN A 78 -13.53 -14.46 -6.12
N MET A 79 -13.30 -14.79 -4.85
CA MET A 79 -14.31 -15.33 -3.96
C MET A 79 -15.39 -14.29 -3.63
N ILE A 80 -15.03 -13.01 -3.56
CA ILE A 80 -15.92 -11.92 -3.16
C ILE A 80 -16.45 -11.14 -4.38
N ASP A 81 -15.57 -10.48 -5.12
CA ASP A 81 -15.88 -9.44 -6.10
C ASP A 81 -16.63 -9.97 -7.33
N ASN A 82 -16.37 -11.21 -7.77
CA ASN A 82 -17.14 -11.85 -8.85
C ASN A 82 -18.63 -12.05 -8.49
N ARG A 83 -18.96 -11.96 -7.20
CA ARG A 83 -20.32 -12.11 -6.65
C ARG A 83 -20.92 -10.77 -6.23
N VAL A 84 -20.21 -9.66 -6.39
CA VAL A 84 -20.73 -8.30 -6.14
C VAL A 84 -20.96 -7.61 -7.48
N ARG A 85 -22.13 -7.02 -7.66
CA ARG A 85 -22.47 -6.27 -8.88
C ARG A 85 -22.72 -4.82 -8.56
N LYS A 86 -22.54 -3.95 -9.56
CA LYS A 86 -22.97 -2.55 -9.48
C LYS A 86 -24.23 -2.38 -10.33
N ILE A 87 -25.36 -2.05 -9.71
CA ILE A 87 -26.66 -1.82 -10.36
C ILE A 87 -27.13 -0.43 -9.94
N ASN A 88 -27.33 0.47 -10.91
CA ASN A 88 -27.76 1.87 -10.67
C ASN A 88 -26.92 2.58 -9.59
N ASP A 89 -25.59 2.46 -9.71
CA ASP A 89 -24.63 2.99 -8.74
C ASP A 89 -24.65 2.40 -7.32
N GLN A 90 -25.47 1.38 -7.07
CA GLN A 90 -25.51 0.65 -5.81
C GLN A 90 -24.85 -0.73 -5.93
N LEU A 91 -24.22 -1.18 -4.84
CA LEU A 91 -23.67 -2.53 -4.75
C LEU A 91 -24.80 -3.53 -4.47
N ASP A 92 -24.91 -4.53 -5.34
CA ASP A 92 -25.80 -5.69 -5.19
C ASP A 92 -24.99 -6.87 -4.65
N PHE A 93 -25.32 -7.29 -3.43
CA PHE A 93 -24.70 -8.40 -2.72
C PHE A 93 -25.46 -9.72 -2.85
N SER A 94 -26.56 -9.78 -3.62
CA SER A 94 -27.47 -10.94 -3.65
C SER A 94 -26.76 -12.26 -3.93
N ARG A 95 -25.76 -12.27 -4.82
CA ARG A 95 -24.99 -13.49 -5.15
C ARG A 95 -23.99 -13.88 -4.07
N LEU A 96 -23.41 -12.90 -3.37
CA LEU A 96 -22.49 -13.15 -2.28
C LEU A 96 -23.24 -13.66 -1.05
N ASN A 97 -24.39 -13.05 -0.73
CA ASN A 97 -25.31 -13.52 0.31
C ASN A 97 -25.73 -14.97 0.07
N LEU A 98 -26.10 -15.32 -1.18
CA LEU A 98 -26.42 -16.70 -1.57
C LEU A 98 -25.25 -17.67 -1.39
N ALA A 99 -24.01 -17.22 -1.58
CA ALA A 99 -22.83 -18.07 -1.37
C ALA A 99 -22.58 -18.32 0.12
N ILE A 100 -22.66 -17.27 0.94
CA ILE A 100 -22.55 -17.34 2.40
C ILE A 100 -23.61 -18.30 2.97
N LYS A 101 -24.86 -18.18 2.51
CA LYS A 101 -25.99 -19.01 2.96
C LYS A 101 -25.89 -20.49 2.56
N ARG A 102 -25.22 -20.80 1.45
CA ARG A 102 -25.19 -22.17 0.90
C ARG A 102 -23.95 -22.96 1.30
N ASP A 103 -22.87 -22.30 1.69
CA ASP A 103 -21.62 -22.92 2.11
C ASP A 103 -21.30 -22.47 3.53
N ASP A 104 -21.61 -23.33 4.51
CA ASP A 104 -21.34 -23.09 5.94
C ASP A 104 -19.85 -22.85 6.23
N GLN A 105 -18.96 -23.21 5.31
CA GLN A 105 -17.52 -23.00 5.43
C GLN A 105 -17.04 -21.75 4.68
N PHE A 106 -17.93 -21.02 3.99
CA PHE A 106 -17.57 -19.87 3.18
C PHE A 106 -16.84 -18.81 4.01
N LEU A 107 -17.41 -18.44 5.16
CA LEU A 107 -16.80 -17.40 5.97
C LEU A 107 -15.47 -17.84 6.59
N MET A 108 -15.38 -19.06 7.10
CA MET A 108 -14.12 -19.60 7.62
C MET A 108 -13.02 -19.60 6.54
N LYS A 109 -13.33 -20.07 5.32
CA LYS A 109 -12.40 -20.00 4.19
C LYS A 109 -11.98 -18.56 3.87
N ALA A 110 -12.91 -17.61 3.90
CA ALA A 110 -12.61 -16.20 3.64
C ALA A 110 -11.69 -15.61 4.72
N ILE A 111 -11.94 -15.92 5.99
CA ILE A 111 -11.11 -15.51 7.13
C ILE A 111 -9.71 -16.12 7.04
N ASP A 112 -9.60 -17.43 6.77
CA ASP A 112 -8.32 -18.12 6.63
C ASP A 112 -7.48 -17.51 5.51
N ARG A 113 -8.12 -17.15 4.38
CA ARG A 113 -7.46 -16.46 3.26
C ARG A 113 -6.99 -15.05 3.63
N LEU A 114 -7.80 -14.27 4.35
CA LEU A 114 -7.37 -12.97 4.86
C LEU A 114 -6.16 -13.10 5.79
N GLN A 115 -6.13 -14.13 6.64
CA GLN A 115 -4.99 -14.39 7.52
C GLN A 115 -3.73 -14.76 6.72
N ALA A 116 -3.85 -15.61 5.70
CA ALA A 116 -2.74 -15.94 4.81
C ALA A 116 -2.21 -14.71 4.06
N ILE A 117 -3.10 -13.88 3.51
CA ILE A 117 -2.72 -12.61 2.85
C ILE A 117 -1.99 -11.69 3.82
N ARG A 118 -2.47 -11.59 5.06
CA ARG A 118 -1.85 -10.79 6.12
C ARG A 118 -0.43 -11.26 6.41
N GLU A 119 -0.22 -12.58 6.49
CA GLU A 119 1.10 -13.16 6.72
C GLU A 119 2.06 -12.90 5.55
N GLU A 120 1.59 -13.06 4.31
CA GLU A 120 2.41 -12.79 3.12
C GLU A 120 2.73 -11.30 2.94
N LEU A 121 1.77 -10.40 3.22
CA LEU A 121 2.03 -8.95 3.29
C LEU A 121 3.06 -8.60 4.36
N GLY A 122 2.96 -9.23 5.54
CA GLY A 122 3.93 -9.07 6.62
C GLY A 122 5.33 -9.49 6.19
N GLN A 123 5.47 -10.66 5.56
CA GLN A 123 6.76 -11.13 5.03
C GLN A 123 7.33 -10.20 3.96
N PHE A 124 6.48 -9.69 3.06
CA PHE A 124 6.87 -8.72 2.03
C PHE A 124 7.38 -7.41 2.66
N TYR A 125 6.65 -6.88 3.65
CA TYR A 125 7.00 -5.67 4.37
C TYR A 125 8.30 -5.83 5.18
N GLU A 126 8.44 -6.93 5.94
CA GLU A 126 9.66 -7.22 6.69
C GLU A 126 10.88 -7.32 5.78
N LEU A 127 10.73 -7.97 4.62
CA LEU A 127 11.81 -8.11 3.65
C LEU A 127 12.31 -6.74 3.20
N ILE A 128 11.42 -5.85 2.75
CA ILE A 128 11.84 -4.52 2.28
C ILE A 128 12.43 -3.67 3.40
N GLN A 129 11.88 -3.77 4.61
CA GLN A 129 12.41 -3.11 5.81
C GLN A 129 13.84 -3.57 6.13
N VAL A 130 14.15 -4.87 5.96
CA VAL A 130 15.52 -5.37 6.14
C VAL A 130 16.42 -4.87 5.00
N ARG A 131 15.94 -4.88 3.75
CA ARG A 131 16.74 -4.48 2.59
C ARG A 131 17.13 -3.00 2.60
N ARG A 132 16.34 -2.13 3.26
CA ARG A 132 16.67 -0.70 3.42
C ARG A 132 18.07 -0.43 3.97
N TYR A 133 18.54 -1.24 4.92
CA TYR A 133 19.87 -1.07 5.53
C TYR A 133 21.03 -1.35 4.57
N SER A 134 20.76 -2.09 3.50
CA SER A 134 21.73 -2.36 2.44
C SER A 134 21.55 -1.47 1.21
N LEU A 135 20.32 -1.05 0.91
CA LEU A 135 20.01 -0.23 -0.27
C LEU A 135 20.31 1.25 -0.03
N ILE A 136 19.89 1.82 1.10
CA ILE A 136 20.06 3.25 1.39
C ILE A 136 21.53 3.69 1.27
N PRO A 137 22.52 3.01 1.88
CA PRO A 137 23.92 3.42 1.76
C PRO A 137 24.48 3.34 0.34
N LEU A 138 23.93 2.44 -0.49
CA LEU A 138 24.35 2.31 -1.89
C LEU A 138 23.75 3.42 -2.75
N LEU A 139 22.47 3.76 -2.53
CA LEU A 139 21.80 4.86 -3.22
C LEU A 139 22.40 6.21 -2.84
N ASP A 140 22.75 6.41 -1.56
CA ASP A 140 23.43 7.61 -1.04
C ASP A 140 24.78 7.87 -1.73
N ALA A 141 25.48 6.80 -2.15
CA ALA A 141 26.75 6.89 -2.83
C ALA A 141 26.66 7.29 -4.32
N ILE A 142 25.45 7.52 -4.85
CA ILE A 142 25.17 7.82 -6.26
C ILE A 142 24.70 9.27 -6.41
N GLU A 143 25.02 9.90 -7.53
CA GLU A 143 24.52 11.23 -7.89
C GLU A 143 22.97 11.20 -7.99
N GLU A 144 22.30 12.17 -7.34
CA GLU A 144 20.84 12.18 -7.10
C GLU A 144 20.30 11.10 -6.12
N GLY A 145 21.17 10.49 -5.32
CA GLY A 145 20.85 9.47 -4.29
C GLY A 145 19.65 9.79 -3.40
N ASP A 146 19.57 11.03 -2.90
CA ASP A 146 18.49 11.49 -2.01
C ASP A 146 17.09 11.32 -2.61
N LYS A 147 16.93 11.50 -3.94
CA LYS A 147 15.64 11.32 -4.62
C LYS A 147 15.23 9.85 -4.65
N TYR A 148 16.19 8.95 -4.93
CA TYR A 148 15.93 7.51 -4.92
C TYR A 148 15.58 7.03 -3.51
N ILE A 149 16.27 7.54 -2.49
CA ILE A 149 16.00 7.23 -1.08
C ILE A 149 14.61 7.71 -0.68
N GLY A 150 14.23 8.94 -1.06
CA GLY A 150 12.92 9.51 -0.73
C GLY A 150 11.76 8.67 -1.27
N VAL A 151 11.78 8.32 -2.56
CA VAL A 151 10.77 7.44 -3.17
C VAL A 151 10.73 6.08 -2.48
N PHE A 152 11.90 5.50 -2.21
CA PHE A 152 11.99 4.19 -1.59
C PHE A 152 11.42 4.17 -0.16
N GLN A 153 11.70 5.21 0.64
CA GLN A 153 11.17 5.35 1.99
C GLN A 153 9.65 5.56 1.99
N GLN A 154 9.15 6.43 1.11
CA GLN A 154 7.72 6.67 0.97
C GLN A 154 6.96 5.37 0.68
N ASN A 155 7.41 4.58 -0.30
CA ASN A 155 6.73 3.32 -0.64
C ASN A 155 6.77 2.30 0.51
N ILE A 156 7.85 2.27 1.31
CA ILE A 156 7.94 1.42 2.50
C ILE A 156 6.88 1.83 3.52
N ASP A 157 6.72 3.13 3.76
CA ASP A 157 5.74 3.66 4.70
C ASP A 157 4.31 3.37 4.21
N GLU A 158 4.04 3.55 2.91
CA GLU A 158 2.74 3.23 2.28
C GLU A 158 2.38 1.74 2.38
N VAL A 159 3.35 0.83 2.18
CA VAL A 159 3.14 -0.61 2.42
C VAL A 159 2.91 -0.91 3.91
N GLY A 160 3.60 -0.21 4.81
CA GLY A 160 3.39 -0.33 6.25
C GLY A 160 1.97 0.06 6.66
N ASP A 161 1.48 1.19 6.14
CA ASP A 161 0.11 1.67 6.36
C ASP A 161 -0.92 0.70 5.76
N ALA A 162 -0.67 0.19 4.55
CA ALA A 162 -1.55 -0.80 3.93
C ALA A 162 -1.57 -2.14 4.68
N TYR A 163 -0.42 -2.59 5.18
CA TYR A 163 -0.33 -3.75 6.08
C TYR A 163 -1.16 -3.53 7.34
N ASN A 164 -1.06 -2.35 7.96
CA ASN A 164 -1.86 -1.98 9.13
C ASN A 164 -3.37 -1.94 8.80
N GLN A 165 -3.76 -1.50 7.61
CA GLN A 165 -5.16 -1.50 7.17
C GLN A 165 -5.71 -2.90 6.85
N VAL A 166 -4.93 -3.79 6.26
CA VAL A 166 -5.35 -5.19 6.03
C VAL A 166 -5.40 -5.98 7.33
N THR A 167 -4.46 -5.70 8.25
CA THR A 167 -4.46 -6.27 9.61
C THR A 167 -5.52 -5.65 10.52
N SER A 168 -6.01 -4.43 10.21
CA SER A 168 -7.07 -3.75 10.96
C SER A 168 -8.35 -4.59 11.00
N GLY A 169 -9.25 -4.20 11.91
CA GLY A 169 -10.41 -4.92 12.46
C GLY A 169 -11.26 -5.83 11.56
N ASN A 170 -11.12 -5.89 10.24
CA ASN A 170 -11.86 -6.78 9.33
C ASN A 170 -11.95 -8.24 9.82
N VAL A 171 -10.83 -8.88 10.19
CA VAL A 171 -10.85 -10.29 10.64
C VAL A 171 -11.61 -10.44 11.97
N SER A 172 -11.37 -9.54 12.92
CA SER A 172 -12.02 -9.57 14.23
C SER A 172 -13.51 -9.25 14.11
N LEU A 173 -13.86 -8.22 13.33
CA LEU A 173 -15.22 -7.83 12.98
C LEU A 173 -15.98 -8.97 12.31
N LEU A 174 -15.39 -9.67 11.33
CA LEU A 174 -16.05 -10.81 10.69
C LEU A 174 -16.36 -11.93 11.69
N LYS A 175 -15.45 -12.21 12.63
CA LYS A 175 -15.64 -13.23 13.67
C LYS A 175 -16.72 -12.82 14.67
N GLU A 176 -16.68 -11.58 15.15
CA GLU A 176 -17.68 -11.07 16.10
C GLU A 176 -19.06 -10.98 15.44
N LEU A 177 -19.13 -10.47 14.21
CA LEU A 177 -20.37 -10.36 13.45
C LEU A 177 -20.98 -11.73 13.14
N GLU A 178 -20.17 -12.72 12.76
CA GLU A 178 -20.66 -14.09 12.58
C GLU A 178 -21.17 -14.69 13.87
N ALA A 179 -20.48 -14.48 14.99
CA ALA A 179 -20.94 -14.97 16.28
C ALA A 179 -22.32 -14.39 16.65
N VAL A 180 -22.53 -13.09 16.42
CA VAL A 180 -23.83 -12.42 16.63
C VAL A 180 -24.90 -12.98 15.69
N ILE A 181 -24.60 -13.11 14.40
CA ILE A 181 -25.55 -13.60 13.40
C ILE A 181 -25.90 -15.06 13.65
N SER A 182 -24.93 -15.91 13.97
CA SER A 182 -25.14 -17.32 14.30
C SER A 182 -25.99 -17.49 15.56
N LEU A 183 -25.79 -16.64 16.58
CA LEU A 183 -26.63 -16.60 17.77
C LEU A 183 -28.08 -16.23 17.41
N LEU A 184 -28.27 -15.17 16.61
CA LEU A 184 -29.59 -14.73 16.15
C LEU A 184 -30.29 -15.82 15.33
N ASN A 185 -29.59 -16.39 14.35
CA ASN A 185 -30.12 -17.40 13.45
C ASN A 185 -30.52 -18.68 14.20
N LYS A 186 -29.76 -19.07 15.23
CA LYS A 186 -30.08 -20.21 16.10
C LYS A 186 -31.38 -20.00 16.88
N GLN A 187 -31.68 -18.77 17.30
CA GLN A 187 -32.83 -18.48 18.15
C GLN A 187 -34.08 -18.10 17.36
N PHE A 188 -33.93 -17.37 16.26
CA PHE A 188 -35.04 -16.77 15.53
C PHE A 188 -35.20 -17.27 14.09
N GLY A 189 -34.20 -17.96 13.54
CA GLY A 189 -34.15 -18.38 12.13
C GLY A 189 -33.32 -17.45 11.26
N ASP A 190 -32.94 -17.94 10.07
CA ASP A 190 -32.07 -17.24 9.12
C ASP A 190 -32.83 -16.19 8.27
N GLU A 191 -32.26 -14.99 8.12
CA GLU A 191 -32.76 -13.87 7.31
C GLU A 191 -34.27 -13.62 7.47
N LEU A 192 -34.63 -12.83 8.48
CA LEU A 192 -36.02 -12.49 8.80
C LEU A 192 -36.53 -11.35 7.88
N ILE A 193 -36.39 -11.55 6.58
CA ILE A 193 -36.69 -10.55 5.55
C ILE A 193 -38.22 -10.40 5.36
N ASP A 194 -38.96 -11.51 5.45
CA ASP A 194 -40.40 -11.60 5.16
C ASP A 194 -41.30 -11.69 6.41
N VAL A 195 -40.78 -11.39 7.61
CA VAL A 195 -41.60 -11.35 8.82
C VAL A 195 -42.34 -10.00 8.95
N SER A 196 -43.54 -10.03 9.53
CA SER A 196 -44.35 -8.82 9.72
C SER A 196 -43.68 -7.81 10.66
N ASP A 197 -44.07 -6.54 10.58
CA ASP A 197 -43.51 -5.48 11.43
C ASP A 197 -43.73 -5.75 12.92
N GLU A 198 -44.84 -6.41 13.29
CA GLU A 198 -45.09 -6.85 14.67
C GLU A 198 -44.05 -7.88 15.12
N VAL A 199 -43.73 -8.87 14.27
CA VAL A 199 -42.71 -9.88 14.58
C VAL A 199 -41.33 -9.24 14.66
N LYS A 200 -40.98 -8.30 13.75
CA LYS A 200 -39.72 -7.56 13.83
C LYS A 200 -39.61 -6.79 15.15
N LYS A 201 -40.70 -6.16 15.58
CA LYS A 201 -40.76 -5.43 16.86
C LYS A 201 -40.58 -6.35 18.05
N GLU A 202 -41.21 -7.53 18.06
CA GLU A 202 -41.03 -8.52 19.12
C GLU A 202 -39.58 -9.03 19.20
N ILE A 203 -38.96 -9.31 18.06
CA ILE A 203 -37.58 -9.78 17.97
C ILE A 203 -36.61 -8.68 18.41
N PHE A 204 -36.82 -7.45 17.93
CA PHE A 204 -36.07 -6.27 18.39
C PHE A 204 -36.13 -6.13 19.91
N GLN A 205 -37.33 -6.21 20.49
CA GLN A 205 -37.51 -6.13 21.95
C GLN A 205 -36.69 -7.20 22.67
N LYS A 206 -36.78 -8.46 22.23
CA LYS A 206 -36.00 -9.57 22.81
C LYS A 206 -34.50 -9.29 22.76
N ILE A 207 -33.97 -8.92 21.59
CA ILE A 207 -32.55 -8.60 21.40
C ILE A 207 -32.13 -7.45 22.32
N SER A 208 -32.91 -6.36 22.34
CA SER A 208 -32.57 -5.15 23.11
C SER A 208 -32.59 -5.32 24.64
N THR A 209 -33.25 -6.38 25.14
CA THR A 209 -33.37 -6.64 26.58
C THR A 209 -32.52 -7.80 27.08
N ASP A 210 -31.94 -8.59 26.17
CA ASP A 210 -31.17 -9.78 26.52
C ASP A 210 -29.67 -9.48 26.41
N GLU A 211 -28.97 -9.54 27.54
CA GLU A 211 -27.53 -9.26 27.63
C GLU A 211 -26.69 -10.20 26.75
N ASN A 212 -27.17 -11.42 26.46
CA ASN A 212 -26.46 -12.35 25.59
C ASN A 212 -26.35 -11.84 24.15
N PHE A 213 -27.28 -10.99 23.72
CA PHE A 213 -27.20 -10.31 22.43
C PHE A 213 -26.54 -8.95 22.54
N MET A 214 -26.90 -8.18 23.57
CA MET A 214 -26.44 -6.80 23.70
C MET A 214 -24.94 -6.69 23.96
N GLN A 215 -24.32 -7.59 24.72
CA GLN A 215 -22.87 -7.54 24.96
C GLN A 215 -22.06 -7.68 23.65
N PRO A 216 -22.25 -8.73 22.83
CA PRO A 216 -21.58 -8.83 21.53
C PRO A 216 -21.88 -7.66 20.58
N ILE A 217 -23.13 -7.16 20.56
CA ILE A 217 -23.50 -6.02 19.72
C ILE A 217 -22.74 -4.76 20.16
N GLN A 218 -22.63 -4.50 21.46
CA GLN A 218 -21.90 -3.37 22.00
C GLN A 218 -20.39 -3.47 21.75
N SER A 219 -19.83 -4.70 21.82
CA SER A 219 -18.44 -4.96 21.43
C SER A 219 -18.15 -4.43 20.03
N ILE A 220 -19.05 -4.69 19.07
CA ILE A 220 -18.89 -4.23 17.69
C ILE A 220 -19.11 -2.70 17.57
N ILE A 221 -20.17 -2.18 18.19
CA ILE A 221 -20.62 -0.79 18.01
C ILE A 221 -19.66 0.23 18.65
N TYR A 222 -18.96 -0.16 19.71
CA TYR A 222 -18.06 0.73 20.46
C TYR A 222 -16.57 0.51 20.13
N ASP A 223 -16.24 -0.41 19.24
CA ASP A 223 -14.85 -0.58 18.79
C ASP A 223 -14.49 0.48 17.74
N GLU A 224 -13.47 1.30 18.06
CA GLU A 224 -12.96 2.33 17.17
C GLU A 224 -12.40 1.74 15.86
N ASP A 225 -11.81 0.54 15.92
CA ASP A 225 -11.26 -0.15 14.74
C ASP A 225 -12.36 -0.56 13.76
N TYR A 226 -13.61 -0.66 14.21
CA TYR A 226 -14.77 -1.01 13.38
C TYR A 226 -15.52 0.22 12.86
N PHE A 227 -15.13 1.44 13.29
CA PHE A 227 -15.86 2.67 12.97
C PHE A 227 -16.01 2.90 11.46
N TYR A 228 -15.01 2.53 10.65
CA TYR A 228 -15.07 2.64 9.19
C TYR A 228 -16.31 1.94 8.58
N TRP A 229 -16.83 0.90 9.26
CA TRP A 229 -18.02 0.17 8.88
C TRP A 229 -19.24 0.57 9.73
N VAL A 230 -19.06 0.74 11.05
CA VAL A 230 -20.15 1.13 11.98
C VAL A 230 -20.77 2.48 11.63
N GLN A 231 -20.00 3.41 11.05
CA GLN A 231 -20.52 4.71 10.58
C GLN A 231 -21.73 4.60 9.63
N ARG A 232 -21.92 3.46 8.95
CA ARG A 232 -23.08 3.19 8.08
C ARG A 232 -24.42 3.15 8.83
N PHE A 233 -24.39 2.91 10.15
CA PHE A 233 -25.56 2.92 11.01
C PHE A 233 -25.76 4.27 11.72
N VAL A 234 -24.79 5.17 11.58
CA VAL A 234 -24.84 6.52 12.16
C VAL A 234 -25.71 7.41 11.26
N PRO A 235 -26.58 8.25 11.84
CA PRO A 235 -27.33 9.23 11.08
C PRO A 235 -26.40 10.14 10.28
N ALA A 236 -26.76 10.41 9.03
CA ALA A 236 -25.93 11.17 8.10
C ALA A 236 -25.55 12.55 8.68
N GLY A 237 -24.24 12.85 8.67
CA GLY A 237 -23.69 14.09 9.21
C GLY A 237 -23.41 14.08 10.71
N LYS A 238 -23.62 12.95 11.41
CA LYS A 238 -23.29 12.76 12.83
C LYS A 238 -22.14 11.76 13.05
N GLU A 239 -21.43 11.36 12.01
CA GLU A 239 -20.37 10.35 12.06
C GLU A 239 -19.23 10.77 13.00
N GLU A 240 -18.74 12.00 12.87
CA GLU A 240 -17.71 12.56 13.74
C GLU A 240 -18.20 12.72 15.19
N ASP A 241 -19.43 13.19 15.36
CA ASP A 241 -20.07 13.31 16.68
C ASP A 241 -20.18 11.94 17.38
N TYR A 242 -20.51 10.87 16.64
CA TYR A 242 -20.58 9.53 17.18
C TYR A 242 -19.21 9.06 17.68
N LEU A 243 -18.16 9.28 16.89
CA LEU A 243 -16.80 8.91 17.25
C LEU A 243 -16.33 9.66 18.50
N GLU A 244 -16.53 10.98 18.56
CA GLU A 244 -16.06 11.85 19.64
C GLU A 244 -16.89 11.78 20.92
N LYS A 245 -18.21 11.54 20.84
CA LYS A 245 -19.14 11.62 21.99
C LYS A 245 -19.64 10.26 22.48
N VAL A 246 -19.43 9.19 21.70
CA VAL A 246 -19.90 7.84 22.04
C VAL A 246 -18.75 6.84 22.12
N VAL A 247 -17.89 6.77 21.11
CA VAL A 247 -16.85 5.72 20.99
C VAL A 247 -15.60 6.04 21.83
N ARG A 248 -14.99 7.22 21.62
CA ARG A 248 -13.74 7.63 22.29
C ARG A 248 -13.87 7.95 23.78
N PRO A 249 -14.97 8.56 24.27
CA PRO A 249 -15.08 8.92 25.68
C PRO A 249 -15.17 7.70 26.61
N SER A 250 -14.56 7.80 27.78
CA SER A 250 -14.72 6.80 28.85
C SER A 250 -16.15 6.64 29.38
N LYS A 251 -17.03 7.61 29.09
CA LYS A 251 -18.46 7.59 29.40
C LYS A 251 -19.21 8.23 28.25
N ILE A 252 -20.25 7.56 27.76
CA ILE A 252 -21.10 8.04 26.67
C ILE A 252 -21.71 9.40 27.02
N GLU A 253 -21.39 10.41 26.22
CA GLU A 253 -21.89 11.78 26.36
C GLU A 253 -23.21 11.98 25.63
N ASP A 254 -23.34 11.40 24.43
CA ASP A 254 -24.57 11.42 23.62
C ASP A 254 -25.30 10.08 23.63
N LYS A 255 -26.17 9.90 24.64
CA LYS A 255 -26.98 8.68 24.81
C LYS A 255 -28.07 8.51 23.75
N GLU A 256 -28.55 9.61 23.18
CA GLU A 256 -29.60 9.57 22.16
C GLU A 256 -29.02 9.05 20.85
N LEU A 257 -27.91 9.63 20.40
CA LEU A 257 -27.18 9.18 19.22
C LEU A 257 -26.72 7.71 19.37
N CYS A 258 -26.21 7.34 20.54
CA CYS A 258 -25.84 5.96 20.84
C CYS A 258 -27.03 4.99 20.70
N SER A 259 -28.19 5.37 21.23
CA SER A 259 -29.41 4.57 21.12
C SER A 259 -29.90 4.45 19.67
N GLU A 260 -29.83 5.54 18.90
CA GLU A 260 -30.20 5.57 17.48
C GLU A 260 -29.34 4.63 16.64
N VAL A 261 -28.02 4.64 16.85
CA VAL A 261 -27.07 3.72 16.19
C VAL A 261 -27.35 2.27 16.54
N MET A 262 -27.58 1.97 17.83
CA MET A 262 -27.96 0.62 18.26
C MET A 262 -29.26 0.14 17.59
N ILE A 263 -30.26 1.01 17.48
CA ILE A 263 -31.52 0.68 16.81
C ILE A 263 -31.28 0.34 15.34
N HIS A 264 -30.57 1.19 14.60
CA HIS A 264 -30.26 0.95 13.18
C HIS A 264 -29.49 -0.35 12.98
N PHE A 265 -28.51 -0.62 13.85
CA PHE A 265 -27.72 -1.84 13.78
C PHE A 265 -28.55 -3.11 14.03
N ILE A 266 -29.37 -3.14 15.09
CA ILE A 266 -30.21 -4.30 15.41
C ILE A 266 -31.23 -4.55 14.29
N LEU A 267 -31.86 -3.49 13.75
CA LEU A 267 -32.79 -3.64 12.64
C LEU A 267 -32.10 -4.20 11.38
N ALA A 268 -30.85 -3.79 11.13
CA ALA A 268 -30.05 -4.34 10.04
C ALA A 268 -29.67 -5.81 10.29
N LEU A 269 -29.32 -6.20 11.53
CA LEU A 269 -29.06 -7.59 11.89
C LEU A 269 -30.27 -8.49 11.64
N ILE A 270 -31.48 -8.03 11.97
CA ILE A 270 -32.72 -8.78 11.75
C ILE A 270 -33.01 -8.97 10.25
N GLY A 271 -32.90 -7.89 9.48
CA GLY A 271 -33.36 -7.88 8.09
C GLY A 271 -32.29 -8.18 7.03
N LYS A 272 -31.01 -8.11 7.37
CA LYS A 272 -29.91 -8.06 6.40
C LYS A 272 -28.62 -8.75 6.88
N ASN A 273 -28.71 -9.76 7.76
CA ASN A 273 -27.55 -10.43 8.36
C ASN A 273 -26.43 -10.80 7.35
N HIS A 274 -26.72 -11.48 6.23
CA HIS A 274 -25.72 -11.87 5.23
C HIS A 274 -25.19 -10.69 4.44
N GLU A 275 -26.01 -9.65 4.22
CA GLU A 275 -25.56 -8.41 3.58
C GLU A 275 -24.51 -7.70 4.46
N LEU A 276 -24.67 -7.72 5.79
CA LEU A 276 -23.69 -7.16 6.72
C LEU A 276 -22.33 -7.86 6.59
N ILE A 277 -22.32 -9.19 6.55
CA ILE A 277 -21.09 -9.98 6.30
C ILE A 277 -20.49 -9.63 4.94
N SER A 278 -21.32 -9.60 3.89
CA SER A 278 -20.91 -9.25 2.54
C SER A 278 -20.26 -7.87 2.44
N GLN A 279 -20.77 -6.88 3.18
CA GLN A 279 -20.20 -5.53 3.22
C GLN A 279 -18.79 -5.53 3.84
N VAL A 280 -18.58 -6.27 4.93
CA VAL A 280 -17.26 -6.38 5.56
C VAL A 280 -16.29 -7.13 4.66
N LEU A 281 -16.70 -8.25 4.06
CA LEU A 281 -15.88 -9.01 3.10
C LEU A 281 -15.48 -8.16 1.88
N ARG A 282 -16.39 -7.37 1.34
CA ARG A 282 -16.10 -6.46 0.23
C ARG A 282 -15.11 -5.36 0.64
N THR A 283 -15.26 -4.81 1.84
CA THR A 283 -14.34 -3.79 2.35
C THR A 283 -12.95 -4.37 2.57
N ALA A 284 -12.86 -5.58 3.11
CA ALA A 284 -11.60 -6.31 3.22
C ALA A 284 -10.98 -6.58 1.84
N SER A 285 -11.78 -6.94 0.83
CA SER A 285 -11.31 -7.10 -0.56
C SER A 285 -10.68 -5.82 -1.10
N ASP A 286 -11.32 -4.67 -0.86
CA ASP A 286 -10.78 -3.36 -1.27
C ASP A 286 -9.48 -3.02 -0.54
N SER A 287 -9.36 -3.31 0.75
CA SER A 287 -8.12 -3.10 1.51
C SER A 287 -7.00 -4.01 1.00
N VAL A 288 -7.30 -5.27 0.69
CA VAL A 288 -6.34 -6.23 0.10
C VAL A 288 -5.85 -5.75 -1.26
N MET A 289 -6.77 -5.29 -2.12
CA MET A 289 -6.41 -4.76 -3.44
C MET A 289 -5.49 -3.55 -3.32
N LYS A 290 -5.78 -2.62 -2.39
CA LYS A 290 -4.93 -1.45 -2.12
C LYS A 290 -3.54 -1.88 -1.65
N ALA A 291 -3.45 -2.79 -0.68
CA ALA A 291 -2.16 -3.28 -0.21
C ALA A 291 -1.31 -3.93 -1.32
N ARG A 292 -1.94 -4.68 -2.22
CA ARG A 292 -1.26 -5.21 -3.41
C ARG A 292 -0.75 -4.10 -4.33
N ILE A 293 -1.50 -3.01 -4.52
CA ILE A 293 -1.06 -1.86 -5.32
C ILE A 293 0.18 -1.21 -4.67
N GLU A 294 0.18 -0.99 -3.35
CA GLU A 294 1.35 -0.41 -2.68
C GLU A 294 2.59 -1.32 -2.79
N CYS A 295 2.41 -2.65 -2.68
CA CYS A 295 3.49 -3.61 -2.95
C CYS A 295 4.01 -3.52 -4.39
N LYS A 296 3.13 -3.28 -5.36
CA LYS A 296 3.49 -3.10 -6.77
C LYS A 296 4.30 -1.82 -6.98
N ASP A 297 4.01 -0.75 -6.26
CA ASP A 297 4.74 0.52 -6.37
C ASP A 297 6.20 0.40 -5.95
N ILE A 298 6.51 -0.48 -4.98
CA ILE A 298 7.89 -0.86 -4.65
C ILE A 298 8.58 -1.51 -5.84
N LEU A 299 7.94 -2.45 -6.54
CA LEU A 299 8.53 -3.11 -7.71
C LEU A 299 8.73 -2.13 -8.87
N ILE A 300 7.75 -1.26 -9.13
CA ILE A 300 7.83 -0.20 -10.15
C ILE A 300 8.99 0.73 -9.84
N SER A 301 9.14 1.15 -8.58
CA SER A 301 10.18 2.08 -8.16
C SER A 301 11.57 1.45 -8.20
N LEU A 302 11.73 0.21 -7.73
CA LEU A 302 12.99 -0.53 -7.87
C LEU A 302 13.38 -0.75 -9.34
N SER A 303 12.39 -1.03 -10.20
CA SER A 303 12.60 -1.12 -11.65
C SER A 303 13.03 0.22 -12.26
N ALA A 304 12.41 1.33 -11.84
CA ALA A 304 12.77 2.67 -12.30
C ALA A 304 14.17 3.10 -11.84
N ILE A 305 14.52 2.80 -10.57
CA ILE A 305 15.87 3.00 -10.03
C ILE A 305 16.88 2.18 -10.83
N SER A 306 16.61 0.89 -11.05
CA SER A 306 17.45 0.01 -11.89
C SER A 306 17.65 0.60 -13.29
N HIS A 307 16.58 1.05 -13.96
CA HIS A 307 16.65 1.71 -15.26
C HIS A 307 17.53 2.97 -15.23
N LYS A 308 17.38 3.84 -14.23
CA LYS A 308 18.18 5.05 -14.07
C LYS A 308 19.66 4.77 -13.81
N LEU A 309 19.97 3.70 -13.08
CA LEU A 309 21.35 3.23 -12.88
C LEU A 309 21.98 2.69 -14.17
N VAL A 310 21.18 2.24 -15.14
CA VAL A 310 21.68 1.84 -16.48
C VAL A 310 21.78 3.03 -17.45
N MET A 311 20.77 3.92 -17.48
CA MET A 311 20.53 4.91 -18.55
C MET A 311 20.85 6.37 -18.15
N ASP A 312 21.90 6.56 -17.36
CA ASP A 312 22.28 7.81 -16.69
C ASP A 312 22.23 9.11 -17.53
N ASN A 313 22.44 9.02 -18.84
CA ASN A 313 22.56 10.20 -19.73
C ASN A 313 21.30 10.52 -20.57
N ASN A 314 20.15 9.90 -20.31
CA ASN A 314 18.94 10.14 -21.14
C ASN A 314 18.19 11.45 -20.81
N GLY A 315 18.60 12.21 -19.79
CA GLY A 315 17.92 13.45 -19.37
C GLY A 315 16.51 13.26 -18.77
N GLU A 316 16.00 12.03 -18.71
CA GLU A 316 14.76 11.68 -18.02
C GLU A 316 14.98 11.64 -16.50
N THR A 317 14.06 12.27 -15.74
CA THR A 317 14.06 12.22 -14.28
C THR A 317 13.48 10.91 -13.78
N LEU A 318 13.78 10.52 -12.54
CA LEU A 318 13.26 9.30 -11.93
C LEU A 318 11.72 9.26 -11.97
N GLU A 319 11.08 10.39 -11.65
CA GLU A 319 9.63 10.52 -11.57
C GLU A 319 8.97 10.28 -12.94
N LYS A 320 9.63 10.70 -14.02
CA LYS A 320 9.15 10.41 -15.39
C LYS A 320 9.25 8.94 -15.74
N VAL A 321 10.29 8.25 -15.29
CA VAL A 321 10.45 6.81 -15.50
C VAL A 321 9.41 6.03 -14.68
N ILE A 322 9.17 6.43 -13.43
CA ILE A 322 8.11 5.86 -12.59
C ILE A 322 6.75 6.04 -13.27
N ALA A 323 6.37 7.26 -13.65
CA ALA A 323 5.09 7.54 -14.32
C ALA A 323 4.92 6.74 -15.62
N LYS A 324 6.00 6.54 -16.38
CA LYS A 324 6.02 5.68 -17.56
C LYS A 324 5.71 4.23 -17.20
N TYR A 325 6.34 3.69 -16.16
CA TYR A 325 6.14 2.31 -15.71
C TYR A 325 4.78 2.09 -15.03
N GLU A 326 4.22 3.10 -14.38
CA GLU A 326 2.85 3.09 -13.83
C GLU A 326 1.77 3.05 -14.91
N SER A 327 2.06 3.53 -16.12
CA SER A 327 1.09 3.56 -17.21
C SER A 327 0.65 2.16 -17.64
N GLU A 328 -0.58 2.05 -18.16
CA GLU A 328 -1.15 0.77 -18.62
C GLU A 328 -0.35 0.13 -19.77
N GLU A 329 0.40 0.93 -20.53
CA GLU A 329 1.27 0.44 -21.61
C GLU A 329 2.44 -0.41 -21.08
N TYR A 330 2.84 -0.20 -19.83
CA TYR A 330 3.95 -0.90 -19.17
C TYR A 330 3.43 -1.83 -18.08
N PHE A 331 3.61 -1.49 -16.81
CA PHE A 331 3.20 -2.36 -15.71
C PHE A 331 1.77 -2.09 -15.24
N GLY A 332 1.24 -0.89 -15.49
CA GLY A 332 -0.13 -0.50 -15.17
C GLY A 332 -0.44 -0.55 -13.68
N ARG A 333 -0.08 0.49 -12.90
CA ARG A 333 -0.24 0.55 -11.43
C ARG A 333 -1.62 0.04 -10.96
N ASN A 334 -2.67 0.59 -11.55
CA ASN A 334 -4.06 0.29 -11.19
C ASN A 334 -4.68 -0.85 -12.01
N VAL A 335 -3.95 -1.43 -12.96
CA VAL A 335 -4.43 -2.56 -13.75
C VAL A 335 -4.47 -3.78 -12.83
N THR A 336 -5.67 -4.30 -12.62
CA THR A 336 -5.89 -5.54 -11.88
C THR A 336 -5.17 -6.67 -12.62
N ILE A 337 -4.22 -7.31 -11.95
CA ILE A 337 -3.61 -8.54 -12.46
C ILE A 337 -4.76 -9.55 -12.53
N ARG A 338 -5.04 -10.08 -13.72
CA ARG A 338 -6.16 -11.01 -13.98
C ARG A 338 -5.69 -12.44 -14.00
#